data_AF-A0A8U0SM03-F1
#
_entry.id   AF-A0A8U0SM03-F1
#
_cell.length_a   1.000
_cell.length_b   1.000
_cell.length_c   1.000
_cell.angle_alpha   90.00
_cell.angle_beta   90.00
_cell.angle_gamma   90.00
#
_symmetry.space_group_name_H-M   'P 1'
#
loop_
_entity.id
_entity.type
_entity.pdbx_description
1 polymer ?
#
loop_
_entity_poly.entity_id
_entity_poly.type
_entity_poly.pdbx_seq_one_letter_code
_entity_poly.pdbx_strand_id
1 'polypeptide(L)'
;MAAAVTFCRLLGRTGPAALSLPRGARCFGVRTSPTGEKMTHTGQVYDDADYRKVRFVGRQKEVNENFAIDLIAEQPVSEVGNRVIACDGGGGALGHPKVYINLDKDTKTGTCGYCGLQFRQHRH
;
A
#
# COMPACT_ATOMS: atom_id res chain seq x y z
N MET A 1 -17.18 -50.64 -51.91
CA MET A 1 -18.08 -49.87 -51.02
C MET A 1 -17.32 -49.52 -49.76
N ALA A 2 -16.82 -48.30 -49.64
CA ALA A 2 -16.01 -47.85 -48.51
C ALA A 2 -16.66 -46.62 -47.88
N ALA A 3 -16.87 -46.68 -46.57
CA ALA A 3 -17.65 -45.76 -45.77
C ALA A 3 -16.98 -44.38 -45.66
N ALA A 4 -17.79 -43.32 -45.77
CA ALA A 4 -17.39 -41.95 -45.51
C ALA A 4 -17.16 -41.74 -44.01
N VAL A 5 -15.97 -41.27 -43.62
CA VAL A 5 -15.64 -40.91 -42.24
C VAL A 5 -15.67 -39.39 -42.12
N THR A 6 -16.73 -38.89 -41.48
CA THR A 6 -16.97 -37.47 -41.23
C THR A 6 -16.06 -36.99 -40.09
N PHE A 7 -15.02 -36.23 -40.42
CA PHE A 7 -14.15 -35.58 -39.43
C PHE A 7 -14.86 -34.32 -38.88
N CYS A 8 -15.60 -34.46 -37.78
CA CYS A 8 -16.13 -33.31 -37.05
C CYS A 8 -14.99 -32.60 -36.30
N ARG A 9 -14.60 -31.42 -36.80
CA ARG A 9 -13.70 -30.46 -36.14
C ARG A 9 -14.27 -30.08 -34.77
N LEU A 10 -13.59 -30.49 -33.70
CA LEU A 10 -13.80 -29.96 -32.36
C LEU A 10 -13.31 -28.51 -32.32
N LEU A 11 -14.25 -27.56 -32.37
CA LEU A 11 -14.00 -26.15 -32.06
C LEU A 11 -13.67 -26.04 -30.57
N GLY A 12 -12.39 -25.82 -30.26
CA GLY A 12 -11.93 -25.46 -28.92
C GLY A 12 -12.61 -24.16 -28.47
N ARG A 13 -13.53 -24.27 -27.51
CA ARG A 13 -14.07 -23.15 -26.76
C ARG A 13 -12.94 -22.53 -25.93
N THR A 14 -12.37 -21.44 -26.41
CA THR A 14 -11.62 -20.49 -25.58
C THR A 14 -12.60 -19.86 -24.60
N GLY A 15 -12.60 -20.34 -23.35
CA GLY A 15 -13.28 -19.66 -22.26
C GLY A 15 -12.65 -18.28 -22.04
N PRO A 16 -13.41 -17.27 -21.59
CA PRO A 16 -12.83 -15.99 -21.26
C PRO A 16 -11.91 -16.20 -20.05
N ALA A 17 -10.63 -15.86 -20.21
CA ALA A 17 -9.75 -15.66 -19.08
C ALA A 17 -10.41 -14.58 -18.21
N ALA A 18 -10.96 -14.99 -17.07
CA ALA A 18 -11.37 -14.07 -16.04
C ALA A 18 -10.10 -13.37 -15.56
N LEU A 19 -9.83 -12.18 -16.12
CA LEU A 19 -8.93 -11.19 -15.56
C LEU A 19 -9.48 -10.86 -14.18
N SER A 20 -8.96 -11.56 -13.16
CA SER A 20 -9.10 -11.14 -11.78
C SER A 20 -8.51 -9.74 -11.71
N LEU A 21 -9.38 -8.73 -11.54
CA LEU A 21 -8.92 -7.39 -11.22
C LEU A 21 -7.97 -7.50 -10.03
N PRO A 22 -6.78 -6.89 -10.08
CA PRO A 22 -5.92 -6.85 -8.91
C PRO A 22 -6.73 -6.22 -7.79
N ARG A 23 -6.87 -6.96 -6.68
CA ARG A 23 -7.53 -6.49 -5.46
C ARG A 23 -6.86 -5.18 -5.04
N GLY A 24 -7.54 -4.06 -5.33
CA GLY A 24 -7.26 -2.73 -4.83
C GLY A 24 -5.80 -2.29 -4.95
N ALA A 25 -5.38 -1.85 -6.14
CA ALA A 25 -4.24 -0.95 -6.23
C ALA A 25 -4.56 0.29 -5.37
N ARG A 26 -3.89 0.43 -4.22
CA ARG A 26 -3.97 1.66 -3.44
C ARG A 26 -3.37 2.75 -4.31
N CYS A 27 -4.12 3.82 -4.56
CA CYS A 27 -3.56 5.00 -5.21
C CYS A 27 -2.57 5.63 -4.22
N PHE A 28 -1.28 5.39 -4.44
CA PHE A 28 -0.21 6.04 -3.71
C PHE A 28 -0.16 7.53 -4.09
N GLY A 29 -0.01 8.39 -3.10
CA GLY A 29 0.21 9.83 -3.26
C GLY A 29 -1.04 10.72 -3.17
N VAL A 30 -0.84 11.97 -3.58
CA VAL A 30 -1.83 13.04 -3.45
C VAL A 30 -3.05 12.80 -4.34
N ARG A 31 -4.24 12.86 -3.74
CA ARG A 31 -5.51 12.81 -4.47
C ARG A 31 -6.06 14.21 -4.67
N THR A 32 -6.82 14.42 -5.73
CA THR A 32 -7.45 15.70 -6.05
C THR A 32 -8.96 15.62 -5.79
N SER A 33 -9.54 16.65 -5.18
CA SER A 33 -10.99 16.78 -4.98
C SER A 33 -11.72 17.06 -6.30
N PRO A 34 -13.06 16.93 -6.33
CA PRO A 34 -13.86 17.34 -7.49
C PRO A 34 -13.66 18.80 -7.88
N THR A 35 -13.34 19.66 -6.90
CA THR A 35 -13.01 21.08 -7.09
C THR A 35 -11.60 21.34 -7.62
N GLY A 36 -10.79 20.30 -7.85
CA GLY A 36 -9.41 20.44 -8.31
C GLY A 36 -8.40 20.75 -7.21
N GLU A 37 -8.80 20.73 -5.93
CA GLU A 37 -7.91 20.99 -4.79
C GLU A 37 -7.19 19.71 -4.36
N LYS A 38 -5.89 19.81 -4.05
CA LYS A 38 -5.13 18.68 -3.49
C LYS A 38 -5.60 18.35 -2.07
N MET A 39 -5.96 17.09 -1.84
CA MET A 39 -6.25 16.54 -0.52
C MET A 39 -4.94 16.36 0.27
N THR A 40 -4.93 16.73 1.54
CA THR A 40 -3.73 16.54 2.38
C THR A 40 -3.49 15.05 2.68
N HIS A 41 -2.30 14.71 3.20
CA HIS A 41 -1.98 13.36 3.66
C HIS A 41 -2.90 12.84 4.78
N THR A 42 -3.55 13.76 5.52
CA THR A 42 -4.59 13.44 6.51
C THR A 42 -5.98 13.27 5.91
N GLY A 43 -6.17 13.60 4.62
CA GLY A 43 -7.45 13.57 3.93
C GLY A 43 -8.25 14.87 4.01
N GLN A 44 -7.67 15.97 4.51
CA GLN A 44 -8.36 17.25 4.62
C GLN A 44 -8.47 17.95 3.27
N VAL A 45 -9.68 18.43 2.98
CA VAL A 45 -10.01 19.36 1.90
C VAL A 45 -11.17 20.24 2.36
N TYR A 46 -11.31 21.43 1.80
CA TYR A 46 -12.47 22.28 2.06
C TYR A 46 -13.66 21.82 1.20
N ASP A 47 -14.87 21.93 1.75
CA ASP A 47 -16.08 21.68 0.99
C ASP A 47 -16.27 22.74 -0.11
N ASP A 48 -17.00 22.39 -1.16
CA ASP A 48 -17.15 23.25 -2.33
C ASP A 48 -17.82 24.60 -1.99
N ALA A 49 -18.74 24.58 -1.01
CA ALA A 49 -19.45 25.75 -0.49
C ALA A 49 -18.73 26.47 0.66
N ASP A 50 -17.55 26.00 1.09
CA ASP A 50 -16.83 26.59 2.21
C ASP A 50 -16.13 27.89 1.81
N TYR A 51 -16.57 29.01 2.39
CA TYR A 51 -15.99 30.33 2.15
C TYR A 51 -14.50 30.40 2.47
N ARG A 52 -13.98 29.53 3.36
CA ARG A 52 -12.57 29.52 3.78
C ARG A 52 -11.61 29.23 2.62
N LYS A 53 -12.10 28.66 1.52
CA LYS A 53 -11.35 28.40 0.27
C LYS A 53 -10.86 29.69 -0.39
N VAL A 54 -11.51 30.83 -0.14
CA VAL A 54 -11.12 32.14 -0.70
C VAL A 54 -9.65 32.50 -0.45
N ARG A 55 -9.05 32.00 0.65
CA ARG A 55 -7.64 32.24 0.99
C ARG A 55 -6.65 31.70 -0.05
N PHE A 56 -7.08 30.73 -0.86
CA PHE A 56 -6.28 30.11 -1.91
C PHE A 56 -6.65 30.62 -3.31
N VAL A 57 -7.60 31.55 -3.45
CA VAL A 57 -7.87 32.18 -4.74
C VAL A 57 -6.67 33.07 -5.11
N GLY A 58 -6.07 32.82 -6.27
CA GLY A 58 -4.85 33.51 -6.71
C GLY A 58 -3.57 33.09 -5.98
N ARG A 59 -3.62 32.03 -5.16
CA ARG A 59 -2.48 31.45 -4.44
C ARG A 59 -2.52 29.92 -4.55
N GLN A 60 -1.45 29.24 -4.14
CA GLN A 60 -1.44 27.76 -4.11
C GLN A 60 -1.62 27.24 -2.68
N LYS A 61 -2.41 26.17 -2.53
CA LYS A 61 -2.44 25.38 -1.30
C LYS A 61 -1.23 24.45 -1.29
N GLU A 62 -0.32 24.67 -0.35
CA GLU A 62 0.87 23.83 -0.21
C GLU A 62 0.50 22.52 0.49
N VAL A 63 0.82 21.40 -0.18
CA VAL A 63 0.61 20.04 0.33
C VAL A 63 1.87 19.25 0.02
N ASN A 64 2.40 18.55 1.02
CA ASN A 64 3.49 17.59 0.80
C ASN A 64 2.99 16.41 -0.03
N GLU A 65 3.61 16.14 -1.18
CA GLU A 65 3.21 15.06 -2.10
C GLU A 65 3.74 13.68 -1.67
N ASN A 66 4.78 13.66 -0.84
CA ASN A 66 5.40 12.43 -0.33
C ASN A 66 4.71 11.97 0.95
N PHE A 67 3.70 11.11 0.82
CA PHE A 67 2.95 10.60 1.95
C PHE A 67 3.71 9.47 2.66
N ALA A 68 3.96 9.62 3.97
CA ALA A 68 4.71 8.62 4.74
C ALA A 68 4.02 7.24 4.81
N ILE A 69 2.68 7.20 4.75
CA ILE A 69 1.90 5.95 4.74
C ILE A 69 2.28 5.07 3.55
N ASP A 70 2.49 5.72 2.40
CA ASP A 70 2.80 5.10 1.13
C ASP A 70 4.24 4.58 1.13
N LEU A 71 5.18 5.43 1.56
CA LEU A 71 6.60 5.10 1.64
C LEU A 71 6.88 3.95 2.61
N ILE A 72 6.19 3.89 3.76
CA ILE A 72 6.35 2.79 4.71
C ILE A 72 5.72 1.50 4.21
N ALA A 73 4.62 1.58 3.45
CA ALA A 73 4.01 0.40 2.84
C ALA A 73 4.86 -0.19 1.70
N GLU A 74 5.69 0.63 1.05
CA GLU A 74 6.63 0.20 0.02
C GLU A 74 7.84 -0.56 0.61
N GLN A 75 8.22 -0.28 1.87
CA GLN A 75 9.33 -0.97 2.51
C GLN A 75 9.03 -2.46 2.71
N PRO A 76 10.00 -3.36 2.43
CA PRO A 76 9.81 -4.79 2.60
C PRO A 76 9.73 -5.16 4.09
N VAL A 77 8.98 -6.22 4.38
CA VAL A 77 8.92 -6.80 5.72
C VAL A 77 10.24 -7.51 6.01
N SER A 78 10.88 -7.15 7.12
CA SER A 78 12.16 -7.75 7.54
C SER A 78 11.92 -9.09 8.22
N GLU A 79 12.49 -10.16 7.66
CA GLU A 79 12.42 -11.51 8.22
C GLU A 79 13.59 -11.77 9.18
N VAL A 80 13.29 -12.28 10.37
CA VAL A 80 14.27 -12.56 11.43
C VAL A 80 14.05 -13.94 12.04
N GLY A 81 15.10 -14.60 12.52
CA GLY A 81 14.97 -15.90 13.21
C GLY A 81 14.52 -15.78 14.67
N ASN A 82 14.74 -14.62 15.30
CA ASN A 82 14.51 -14.42 16.72
C ASN A 82 13.04 -14.11 17.04
N ARG A 83 12.59 -14.57 18.21
CA ARG A 83 11.24 -14.33 18.74
C ARG A 83 11.00 -12.87 19.15
N VAL A 84 12.04 -12.20 19.64
CA VAL A 84 12.01 -10.80 20.05
C VAL A 84 13.14 -10.06 19.34
N ILE A 85 12.84 -8.92 18.73
CA ILE A 85 13.82 -8.08 18.04
C ILE A 85 13.94 -6.72 18.69
N ALA A 86 15.14 -6.14 18.66
CA ALA A 86 15.40 -4.77 19.08
C ALA A 86 15.45 -3.86 17.86
N CYS A 87 14.64 -2.80 17.85
CA CYS A 87 14.64 -1.77 16.82
C CYS A 87 15.03 -0.43 17.45
N ASP A 88 16.00 0.26 16.86
CA ASP A 88 16.46 1.60 17.22
C ASP A 88 16.27 2.60 16.07
N GLY A 89 15.72 2.16 14.94
CA GLY A 89 15.54 2.97 13.74
C GLY A 89 16.81 3.22 12.94
N GLY A 90 17.92 2.55 13.28
CA GLY A 90 19.22 2.73 12.65
C GLY A 90 19.99 3.94 13.18
N GLY A 91 21.32 3.90 13.04
CA GLY A 91 22.19 5.01 13.44
C GLY A 91 22.36 5.19 14.96
N GLY A 92 21.96 4.21 15.78
CA GLY A 92 22.14 4.23 17.23
C GLY A 92 21.40 5.39 17.90
N ALA A 93 22.13 6.46 18.23
CA ALA A 93 21.55 7.66 18.86
C ALA A 93 20.81 8.58 17.88
N LEU A 94 20.98 8.40 16.56
CA LEU A 94 20.30 9.22 15.54
C LEU A 94 18.88 8.73 15.22
N GLY A 95 18.53 7.52 15.67
CA GLY A 95 17.22 6.93 15.48
C GLY A 95 16.26 7.23 16.64
N HIS A 96 15.41 6.26 16.96
CA HIS A 96 14.48 6.35 18.08
C HIS A 96 14.98 5.53 19.29
N PRO A 97 14.39 5.71 20.48
CA PRO A 97 14.73 4.88 21.63
C PRO A 97 14.60 3.39 21.29
N LYS A 98 15.59 2.60 21.71
CA LYS A 98 15.60 1.16 21.47
C LYS A 98 14.34 0.53 22.06
N VAL A 99 13.55 -0.12 21.22
CA VAL A 99 12.35 -0.86 21.62
C VAL A 99 12.43 -2.32 21.21
N TYR A 100 11.77 -3.16 22.01
CA TYR A 100 11.69 -4.59 21.78
C TYR A 100 10.32 -4.97 21.25
N ILE A 101 10.29 -5.61 20.08
CA ILE A 101 9.06 -6.00 19.38
C ILE A 101 8.94 -7.52 19.48
N ASN A 102 7.77 -7.97 19.93
CA ASN A 102 7.46 -9.39 20.07
C ASN A 102 6.89 -9.95 18.76
N LEU A 103 7.45 -11.06 18.27
CA LEU A 103 7.08 -11.72 17.03
C LEU A 103 6.43 -13.10 17.23
N ASP A 104 5.95 -13.38 18.45
CA ASP A 104 5.26 -14.64 18.80
C ASP A 104 4.07 -15.00 17.90
N LYS A 105 3.43 -13.99 17.29
CA LYS A 105 2.20 -14.16 16.51
C LYS A 105 2.53 -14.24 15.02
N ASP A 106 2.54 -15.44 14.45
CA ASP A 106 2.85 -15.63 13.02
C ASP A 106 1.79 -15.04 12.07
N THR A 107 0.58 -14.78 12.57
CA THR A 107 -0.55 -14.24 11.78
C THR A 107 -0.38 -12.77 11.42
N LYS A 108 0.44 -12.01 12.16
CA LYS A 108 0.63 -10.57 11.96
C LYS A 108 2.12 -10.22 12.00
N THR A 109 2.51 -9.25 11.20
CA THR A 109 3.84 -8.65 11.31
C THR A 109 3.92 -7.80 12.57
N GLY A 110 5.07 -7.81 13.23
CA GLY A 110 5.38 -6.91 14.34
C GLY A 110 5.82 -5.57 13.78
N THR A 111 4.98 -4.55 13.91
CA THR A 111 5.30 -3.19 13.46
C THR A 111 6.01 -2.40 14.54
N CYS A 112 7.10 -1.72 14.20
CA CYS A 112 7.73 -0.75 15.09
C CYS A 112 6.85 0.49 15.25
N GLY A 113 6.56 0.89 16.49
CA GLY A 113 5.75 2.09 16.79
C GLY A 113 6.41 3.42 16.42
N TYR A 114 7.69 3.42 16.05
CA TYR A 114 8.43 4.62 15.67
C TYR A 114 8.69 4.66 14.16
N CYS A 115 9.52 3.76 13.65
CA CYS A 115 9.86 3.73 12.22
C CYS A 115 8.73 3.23 11.31
N GLY A 116 7.70 2.55 11.84
CA GLY A 116 6.66 1.92 11.03
C GLY A 116 7.12 0.69 10.24
N LEU A 117 8.41 0.33 10.31
CA LEU A 117 8.95 -0.90 9.71
C LEU A 117 8.29 -2.14 10.31
N GLN A 118 8.13 -3.15 9.46
CA GLN A 118 7.46 -4.39 9.81
C GLN A 118 8.48 -5.53 9.90
N PHE A 119 8.33 -6.35 10.92
CA PHE A 119 9.18 -7.52 11.17
C PHE A 119 8.33 -8.79 11.22
N ARG A 120 8.89 -9.90 10.76
CA ARG A 120 8.25 -11.22 10.84
C ARG A 120 9.26 -12.27 11.26
N GLN A 121 8.84 -13.21 12.09
CA GLN A 121 9.68 -14.35 12.40
C GLN A 121 9.66 -15.37 11.25
N HIS A 122 10.83 -15.69 10.71
CA HIS A 122 11.01 -16.80 9.77
C HIS A 122 11.25 -18.07 10.59
N ARG A 123 10.34 -19.04 10.50
CA ARG A 123 10.51 -20.35 11.14
C ARG A 123 11.10 -21.31 10.11
N HIS A 124 12.19 -21.97 10.50
CA HIS A 124 12.76 -23.09 9.77
C HIS A 124 11.93 -24.36 9.99
#